data_AF-D0P478-F1
#
_entry.id   AF-D0P478-F1
#
_cell.length_a   1.000
_cell.length_b   1.000
_cell.length_c   1.000
_cell.angle_alpha   90.00
_cell.angle_beta   90.00
_cell.angle_gamma   90.00
#
_symmetry.space_group_name_H-M   'P 1'
#
loop_
_entity.id
_entity.type
_entity.pdbx_description
1 polymer ?
#
loop_
_entity_poly.entity_id
_entity_poly.type
_entity_poly.pdbx_seq_one_letter_code
_entity_poly.pdbx_strand_id
1 'polypeptide(L)'
;MLPCRLLASLAAASLVAMTSAATDFGYTTNADKYVISTGAGLTISMRQSTCDIVSINYNDKELQYKSMGTHVNSGLGSGTTSTIEALNDDKKTIHVNCKKTGLEQSYFFRPSENVVYMGTYHSKDLVLPELRFLARLDKAVMNQGILEATVESGMTAIEATDVMQNGEGITRSKYYSAVPFIDDAVHGVNSTAAGVYLVISEHGYETSRST
;
A
#
# COMPACT_ATOMS: atom_id res chain seq x y z
N MET A 1 67.44 31.62 -5.62
CA MET A 1 66.56 31.93 -6.76
C MET A 1 65.46 30.89 -6.81
N LEU A 2 64.22 31.37 -6.80
CA LEU A 2 62.93 30.75 -7.17
C LEU A 2 62.41 29.45 -6.49
N PRO A 3 61.15 29.45 -5.98
CA PRO A 3 60.51 28.38 -5.22
C PRO A 3 59.52 27.55 -6.08
N CYS A 4 59.04 26.39 -5.63
CA CYS A 4 57.70 25.86 -6.02
C CYS A 4 57.35 24.56 -5.26
N ARG A 5 56.51 24.62 -4.22
CA ARG A 5 55.06 24.32 -4.18
C ARG A 5 54.73 22.86 -3.81
N LEU A 6 54.32 22.70 -2.54
CA LEU A 6 53.47 21.62 -2.05
C LEU A 6 52.17 21.59 -2.87
N LEU A 7 51.84 20.45 -3.46
CA LEU A 7 50.52 20.18 -4.04
C LEU A 7 49.69 19.43 -2.99
N ALA A 8 48.82 20.16 -2.30
CA ALA A 8 47.73 19.57 -1.52
C ALA A 8 46.61 19.17 -2.49
N SER A 9 46.45 17.86 -2.70
CA SER A 9 45.34 17.30 -3.48
C SER A 9 44.06 17.32 -2.64
N LEU A 10 43.17 18.27 -2.92
CA LEU A 10 41.79 18.29 -2.42
C LEU A 10 40.98 17.27 -3.24
N ALA A 11 40.62 16.13 -2.63
CA ALA A 11 39.66 15.21 -3.21
C ALA A 11 38.25 15.78 -2.99
N ALA A 12 37.68 16.41 -4.03
CA ALA A 12 36.28 16.81 -4.03
C ALA A 12 35.41 15.57 -4.23
N ALA A 13 34.73 15.11 -3.17
CA ALA A 13 33.71 14.09 -3.25
C ALA A 13 32.46 14.69 -3.90
N SER A 14 32.25 14.43 -5.19
CA SER A 14 30.99 14.75 -5.87
C SER A 14 29.89 13.82 -5.36
N LEU A 15 29.00 14.35 -4.51
CA LEU A 15 27.69 13.72 -4.25
C LEU A 15 26.89 13.77 -5.56
N VAL A 16 26.87 12.67 -6.31
CA VAL A 16 25.90 12.50 -7.39
C VAL A 16 24.56 12.23 -6.71
N ALA A 17 23.72 13.26 -6.61
CA ALA A 17 22.32 13.07 -6.24
C ALA A 17 21.68 12.21 -7.33
N MET A 18 21.38 10.95 -7.01
CA MET A 18 20.56 10.07 -7.85
C MET A 18 19.14 10.65 -7.84
N THR A 19 18.84 11.57 -8.75
CA THR A 19 17.47 12.00 -8.99
C THR A 19 16.76 10.89 -9.74
N SER A 20 15.96 10.11 -9.02
CA SER A 20 15.01 9.15 -9.58
C SER A 20 14.04 9.89 -10.50
N ALA A 21 14.08 9.61 -11.80
CA ALA A 21 13.16 10.23 -12.76
C ALA A 21 11.76 9.65 -12.52
N ALA A 22 10.82 10.49 -12.08
CA ALA A 22 9.41 10.11 -12.03
C ALA A 22 8.96 9.79 -13.46
N THR A 23 8.39 8.60 -13.67
CA THR A 23 7.78 8.21 -14.94
C THR A 23 6.49 9.01 -15.13
N ASP A 24 6.19 9.46 -16.36
CA ASP A 24 4.98 10.22 -16.66
C ASP A 24 3.70 9.51 -16.17
N PHE A 25 2.66 10.29 -15.86
CA PHE A 25 1.35 9.72 -15.51
C PHE A 25 0.81 8.87 -16.66
N GLY A 26 0.38 7.64 -16.33
CA GLY A 26 -0.12 6.71 -17.33
C GLY A 26 -0.12 5.27 -16.83
N TYR A 27 -0.49 4.36 -17.71
CA TYR A 27 -0.38 2.93 -17.45
C TYR A 27 0.15 2.17 -18.65
N THR A 28 0.78 1.04 -18.38
CA THR A 28 1.14 0.02 -19.37
C THR A 28 0.50 -1.30 -18.99
N THR A 29 0.02 -2.03 -19.99
CA THR A 29 -0.48 -3.38 -19.83
C THR A 29 0.55 -4.36 -20.38
N ASN A 30 1.14 -5.15 -19.49
CA ASN A 30 2.03 -6.25 -19.86
C ASN A 30 1.23 -7.56 -19.94
N ALA A 31 1.89 -8.70 -20.16
CA ALA A 31 1.19 -9.98 -20.27
C ALA A 31 0.42 -10.40 -19.00
N ASP A 32 0.90 -10.03 -17.81
CA ASP A 32 0.32 -10.47 -16.53
C ASP A 32 -0.10 -9.33 -15.58
N LYS A 33 0.29 -8.08 -15.90
CA LYS A 33 0.14 -6.93 -14.99
C LYS A 33 -0.37 -5.67 -15.66
N TYR A 34 -1.10 -4.88 -14.89
CA TYR A 34 -1.23 -3.44 -15.09
C TYR A 34 -0.13 -2.75 -14.29
N VAL A 35 0.62 -1.85 -14.92
CA VAL A 35 1.62 -1.01 -14.26
C VAL A 35 1.19 0.44 -14.43
N ILE A 36 0.91 1.12 -13.33
CA ILE A 36 0.34 2.46 -13.28
C ILE A 36 1.35 3.40 -12.62
N SER A 37 1.71 4.50 -13.29
CA SER A 37 2.48 5.59 -12.70
C SER A 37 1.59 6.79 -12.41
N THR A 38 1.80 7.42 -11.25
CA THR A 38 1.12 8.67 -10.88
C THR A 38 1.78 9.91 -11.46
N GLY A 39 3.01 9.83 -11.99
CA GLY A 39 3.79 11.03 -12.34
C GLY A 39 4.40 11.77 -11.15
N ALA A 40 4.18 11.31 -9.91
CA ALA A 40 4.68 11.95 -8.69
C ALA A 40 5.58 11.04 -7.83
N GLY A 41 6.08 9.95 -8.41
CA GLY A 41 6.99 9.01 -7.75
C GLY A 41 6.33 7.73 -7.21
N LEU A 42 5.00 7.59 -7.32
CA LEU A 42 4.29 6.33 -7.03
C LEU A 42 4.07 5.53 -8.31
N THR A 43 4.53 4.28 -8.32
CA THR A 43 4.20 3.27 -9.34
C THR A 43 3.56 2.05 -8.69
N ILE A 44 2.39 1.66 -9.18
CA ILE A 44 1.63 0.49 -8.72
C ILE A 44 1.67 -0.59 -9.79
N SER A 45 1.99 -1.83 -9.40
CA SER A 45 1.79 -2.99 -10.29
C SER A 45 0.71 -3.90 -9.74
N MET A 46 -0.26 -4.26 -10.58
CA MET A 46 -1.40 -5.11 -10.24
C MET A 46 -1.45 -6.34 -11.13
N ARG A 47 -1.70 -7.52 -10.57
CA ARG A 47 -1.93 -8.73 -11.37
C ARG A 47 -3.30 -8.65 -12.06
N GLN A 48 -3.35 -8.87 -13.36
CA GLN A 48 -4.62 -8.84 -14.10
C GLN A 48 -5.55 -9.99 -13.71
N SER A 49 -5.00 -11.15 -13.36
CA SER A 49 -5.77 -12.37 -13.06
C SER A 49 -6.39 -12.42 -11.67
N THR A 50 -5.91 -11.61 -10.72
CA THR A 50 -6.34 -11.62 -9.31
C THR A 50 -6.66 -10.24 -8.75
N CYS A 51 -6.25 -9.18 -9.44
CA CYS A 51 -6.27 -7.80 -8.95
C CYS A 51 -5.43 -7.53 -7.69
N ASP A 52 -4.53 -8.44 -7.33
CA ASP A 52 -3.58 -8.16 -6.25
C ASP A 52 -2.63 -7.04 -6.67
N ILE A 53 -2.47 -6.03 -5.81
CA ILE A 53 -1.34 -5.10 -5.88
C ILE A 53 -0.11 -5.88 -5.42
N VAL A 54 0.87 -6.01 -6.31
CA VAL A 54 2.10 -6.81 -6.13
C VAL A 54 3.38 -5.98 -6.17
N SER A 55 3.26 -4.67 -6.39
CA SER A 55 4.33 -3.69 -6.19
C SER A 55 3.68 -2.35 -5.84
N ILE A 56 4.24 -1.70 -4.82
CA ILE A 56 3.96 -0.33 -4.40
C ILE A 56 5.32 0.35 -4.34
N ASN A 57 5.78 0.87 -5.48
CA ASN A 57 7.07 1.56 -5.55
C ASN A 57 6.85 3.05 -5.32
N TYR A 58 7.46 3.60 -4.27
CA TYR A 58 7.43 5.02 -3.97
C TYR A 58 8.86 5.57 -3.96
N ASN A 59 9.20 6.45 -4.91
CA ASN A 59 10.54 7.04 -5.05
C ASN A 59 11.66 5.98 -4.99
N ASP A 60 11.55 4.94 -5.82
CA ASP A 60 12.45 3.78 -5.89
C ASP A 60 12.51 2.91 -4.63
N LYS A 61 11.58 3.08 -3.69
CA LYS A 61 11.39 2.19 -2.54
C LYS A 61 10.21 1.28 -2.78
N GLU A 62 10.48 -0.01 -2.91
CA GLU A 62 9.43 -1.04 -2.90
C GLU A 62 8.86 -1.16 -1.49
N LEU A 63 7.58 -0.84 -1.34
CA LEU A 63 6.86 -0.89 -0.08
C LEU A 63 6.01 -2.17 0.06
N GLN A 64 5.70 -2.88 -1.04
CA GLN A 64 4.84 -4.05 -1.03
C GLN A 64 5.54 -5.27 -0.44
N TYR A 65 4.83 -6.01 0.42
CA TYR A 65 5.27 -7.30 0.91
C TYR A 65 5.36 -8.34 -0.23
N LYS A 66 6.49 -9.03 -0.33
CA LYS A 66 6.84 -9.88 -1.48
C LYS A 66 6.03 -11.17 -1.58
N SER A 67 5.63 -11.75 -0.46
CA SER A 67 5.03 -13.10 -0.45
C SER A 67 3.51 -13.09 -0.57
N MET A 68 2.87 -11.93 -0.40
CA MET A 68 1.41 -11.82 -0.51
C MET A 68 1.02 -10.40 -0.92
N GLY A 69 0.13 -10.29 -1.89
CA GLY A 69 -0.33 -9.01 -2.42
C GLY A 69 -1.22 -8.23 -1.46
N THR A 70 -1.37 -6.95 -1.77
CA THR A 70 -2.36 -6.04 -1.17
C THR A 70 -3.69 -6.20 -1.90
N HIS A 71 -4.77 -6.46 -1.16
CA HIS A 71 -6.06 -6.83 -1.73
C HIS A 71 -7.25 -6.68 -0.76
N VAL A 72 -8.45 -6.81 -1.30
CA VAL A 72 -9.69 -7.04 -0.53
C VAL A 72 -9.68 -8.46 0.08
N ASN A 73 -10.11 -8.58 1.33
CA ASN A 73 -10.20 -9.80 2.12
C ASN A 73 -8.91 -10.63 2.12
N SER A 74 -8.91 -11.76 1.42
CA SER A 74 -7.77 -12.69 1.27
C SER A 74 -7.32 -12.78 -0.20
N GLY A 75 -7.72 -11.81 -1.02
CA GLY A 75 -7.57 -11.81 -2.46
C GLY A 75 -8.85 -12.24 -3.17
N LEU A 76 -9.15 -11.61 -4.31
CA LEU A 76 -10.24 -12.05 -5.17
C LEU A 76 -9.88 -13.42 -5.79
N GLY A 77 -8.61 -13.67 -6.11
CA GLY A 77 -8.13 -14.98 -6.58
C GLY A 77 -8.60 -15.33 -8.00
N SER A 78 -8.61 -16.62 -8.34
CA SER A 78 -8.94 -17.08 -9.68
C SER A 78 -10.39 -16.75 -10.08
N GLY A 79 -10.61 -16.53 -11.37
CA GLY A 79 -11.92 -16.13 -11.92
C GLY A 79 -12.25 -14.65 -11.75
N THR A 80 -11.31 -13.84 -11.29
CA THR A 80 -11.44 -12.38 -11.26
C THR A 80 -11.39 -11.84 -12.68
N THR A 81 -12.37 -11.01 -13.04
CA THR A 81 -12.33 -10.22 -14.27
C THR A 81 -11.78 -8.84 -13.91
N SER A 82 -10.75 -8.39 -14.61
CA SER A 82 -10.19 -7.05 -14.41
C SER A 82 -10.18 -6.24 -15.70
N THR A 83 -10.38 -4.93 -15.57
CA THR A 83 -10.26 -3.97 -16.67
C THR A 83 -9.45 -2.78 -16.21
N ILE A 84 -8.77 -2.12 -17.16
CA ILE A 84 -8.09 -0.84 -16.94
C ILE A 84 -8.46 0.11 -18.08
N GLU A 85 -8.79 1.35 -17.74
CA GLU A 85 -9.10 2.40 -18.70
C GLU A 85 -8.66 3.77 -18.19
N ALA A 86 -8.41 4.70 -19.12
CA ALA A 86 -8.38 6.13 -18.79
C ALA A 86 -9.77 6.71 -19.00
N LEU A 87 -10.34 7.31 -17.96
CA LEU A 87 -11.66 7.93 -18.02
C LEU A 87 -11.65 9.17 -18.92
N ASN A 88 -12.83 9.48 -19.48
CA ASN A 88 -13.03 10.68 -20.27
C ASN A 88 -13.33 11.90 -19.39
N ASP A 89 -12.40 12.21 -18.47
CA ASP A 89 -12.39 13.43 -17.68
C ASP A 89 -11.17 14.30 -18.05
N ASP A 90 -11.09 15.50 -17.46
CA ASP A 90 -10.00 16.45 -17.69
C ASP A 90 -8.65 15.94 -17.16
N LYS A 91 -8.69 15.10 -16.11
CA LYS A 91 -7.50 14.56 -15.45
C LYS A 91 -6.98 13.26 -16.08
N LYS A 92 -7.72 12.66 -17.01
CA LYS A 92 -7.47 11.31 -17.55
C LYS A 92 -7.32 10.27 -16.44
N THR A 93 -8.19 10.34 -15.44
CA THR A 93 -8.18 9.45 -14.28
C THR A 93 -8.10 8.00 -14.74
N ILE A 94 -7.13 7.24 -14.25
CA ILE A 94 -7.00 5.82 -14.57
C ILE A 94 -7.90 5.04 -13.63
N HIS A 95 -8.77 4.20 -14.17
CA HIS A 95 -9.67 3.34 -13.43
C HIS A 95 -9.29 1.89 -13.66
N VAL A 96 -8.95 1.17 -12.59
CA VAL A 96 -8.83 -0.29 -12.59
C VAL A 96 -10.06 -0.85 -11.88
N ASN A 97 -10.82 -1.69 -12.57
CA ASN A 97 -12.00 -2.35 -12.01
C ASN A 97 -11.79 -3.86 -11.93
N CYS A 98 -12.23 -4.46 -10.84
CA CYS A 98 -11.98 -5.85 -10.51
C CYS A 98 -13.26 -6.51 -10.01
N LYS A 99 -13.77 -7.50 -10.73
CA LYS A 99 -15.04 -8.15 -10.46
C LYS A 99 -14.87 -9.63 -10.18
N LYS A 100 -15.51 -10.09 -9.10
CA LYS A 100 -15.71 -11.51 -8.81
C LYS A 100 -16.99 -11.65 -8.00
N THR A 101 -17.80 -12.67 -8.29
CA THR A 101 -19.09 -13.00 -7.65
C THR A 101 -19.44 -12.16 -6.41
N GLY A 102 -20.30 -11.15 -6.60
CA GLY A 102 -20.81 -10.30 -5.54
C GLY A 102 -19.84 -9.27 -4.96
N LEU A 103 -18.62 -9.15 -5.48
CA LEU A 103 -17.64 -8.12 -5.15
C LEU A 103 -17.17 -7.38 -6.41
N GLU A 104 -17.10 -6.06 -6.30
CA GLU A 104 -16.47 -5.18 -7.27
C GLU A 104 -15.52 -4.24 -6.53
N GLN A 105 -14.23 -4.31 -6.85
CA GLN A 105 -13.19 -3.47 -6.29
C GLN A 105 -12.69 -2.51 -7.36
N SER A 106 -12.84 -1.21 -7.09
CA SER A 106 -12.38 -0.14 -7.97
C SER A 106 -11.15 0.54 -7.38
N TYR A 107 -10.19 0.85 -8.23
CA TYR A 107 -9.02 1.66 -7.92
C TYR A 107 -8.94 2.82 -8.92
N PHE A 108 -8.71 4.04 -8.44
CA PHE A 108 -8.53 5.21 -9.29
C PHE A 108 -7.20 5.89 -8.98
N PHE A 109 -6.55 6.38 -10.04
CA PHE A 109 -5.28 7.08 -10.00
C PHE A 109 -5.40 8.39 -10.77
N ARG A 110 -4.87 9.47 -10.19
CA ARG A 110 -4.90 10.81 -10.78
C ARG A 110 -3.47 11.33 -10.99
N PRO A 111 -3.24 12.18 -12.01
CA PRO A 111 -1.91 12.70 -12.29
C PRO A 111 -1.41 13.53 -11.12
N SER A 112 -0.12 13.35 -10.82
CA SER A 112 0.61 14.05 -9.75
C SER A 112 0.07 13.83 -8.33
N GLU A 113 -0.70 12.77 -8.10
CA GLU A 113 -1.22 12.40 -6.79
C GLU A 113 -0.68 11.03 -6.39
N ASN A 114 0.08 10.94 -5.29
CA ASN A 114 0.54 9.66 -4.73
C ASN A 114 -0.56 9.01 -3.88
N VAL A 115 -1.74 8.85 -4.49
CA VAL A 115 -2.96 8.36 -3.85
C VAL A 115 -3.58 7.27 -4.73
N VAL A 116 -4.01 6.19 -4.08
CA VAL A 116 -4.85 5.17 -4.70
C VAL A 116 -6.25 5.33 -4.11
N TYR A 117 -7.17 5.92 -4.88
CA TYR A 117 -8.56 6.02 -4.45
C TYR A 117 -9.22 4.66 -4.62
N MET A 118 -10.01 4.23 -3.63
CA MET A 118 -10.59 2.90 -3.62
C MET A 118 -12.07 2.94 -3.30
N GLY A 119 -12.80 2.01 -3.91
CA GLY A 119 -14.18 1.70 -3.57
C GLY A 119 -14.40 0.20 -3.65
N THR A 120 -15.23 -0.32 -2.75
CA THR A 120 -15.60 -1.73 -2.74
C THR A 120 -17.12 -1.84 -2.73
N TYR A 121 -17.68 -2.38 -3.80
CA TYR A 121 -19.07 -2.78 -3.84
C TYR A 121 -19.20 -4.25 -3.43
N HIS A 122 -20.20 -4.52 -2.61
CA HIS A 122 -20.57 -5.85 -2.13
C HIS A 122 -22.07 -6.06 -2.37
N SER A 123 -22.42 -7.11 -3.09
CA SER A 123 -23.80 -7.43 -3.41
C SER A 123 -24.52 -7.99 -2.18
N LYS A 124 -25.83 -7.73 -2.09
CA LYS A 124 -26.65 -8.14 -0.93
C LYS A 124 -26.75 -9.66 -0.75
N ASP A 125 -26.66 -10.40 -1.84
CA ASP A 125 -26.76 -11.86 -1.91
C ASP A 125 -25.46 -12.58 -1.57
N LEU A 126 -24.33 -11.87 -1.54
CA LEU A 126 -23.08 -12.42 -1.06
C LEU A 126 -23.03 -12.35 0.48
N VAL A 127 -22.71 -13.49 1.11
CA VAL A 127 -22.54 -13.57 2.56
C VAL A 127 -21.05 -13.71 2.87
N LEU A 128 -20.48 -12.70 3.52
CA LEU A 128 -19.10 -12.71 3.98
C LEU A 128 -19.05 -12.58 5.51
N PRO A 129 -18.11 -13.29 6.18
CA PRO A 129 -17.89 -13.09 7.61
C PRO A 129 -17.30 -11.71 7.92
N GLU A 130 -16.53 -11.14 6.97
CA GLU A 130 -15.93 -9.82 7.06
C GLU A 130 -15.71 -9.22 5.66
N LEU A 131 -15.66 -7.90 5.58
CA LEU A 131 -15.20 -7.16 4.41
C LEU A 131 -14.09 -6.21 4.86
N ARG A 132 -12.90 -6.36 4.27
CA ARG A 132 -11.72 -5.57 4.61
C ARG A 132 -10.84 -5.34 3.39
N PHE A 133 -10.06 -4.28 3.44
CA PHE A 133 -8.93 -4.07 2.53
C PHE A 133 -7.64 -4.17 3.35
N LEU A 134 -6.67 -4.98 2.87
CA LEU A 134 -5.40 -5.18 3.56
C LEU A 134 -4.24 -4.72 2.68
N ALA A 135 -3.65 -3.58 3.04
CA ALA A 135 -2.34 -3.18 2.55
C ALA A 135 -1.24 -3.97 3.26
N ARG A 136 -0.58 -4.87 2.54
CA ARG A 136 0.51 -5.70 3.06
C ARG A 136 1.84 -5.08 2.68
N LEU A 137 2.44 -4.36 3.61
CA LEU A 137 3.69 -3.65 3.39
C LEU A 137 4.89 -4.47 3.91
N ASP A 138 6.05 -4.30 3.28
CA ASP A 138 7.28 -4.94 3.72
C ASP A 138 7.74 -4.32 5.05
N LYS A 139 7.67 -5.10 6.14
CA LYS A 139 8.05 -4.65 7.49
C LYS A 139 9.52 -4.28 7.61
N ALA A 140 10.40 -4.72 6.70
CA ALA A 140 11.79 -4.27 6.66
C ALA A 140 11.93 -2.82 6.17
N VAL A 141 10.95 -2.33 5.40
CA VAL A 141 10.91 -0.96 4.87
C VAL A 141 9.96 -0.09 5.70
N MET A 142 8.74 -0.57 5.94
CA MET A 142 7.66 0.11 6.67
C MET A 142 7.58 -0.43 8.11
N ASN A 143 8.44 0.09 8.99
CA ASN A 143 8.75 -0.50 10.29
C ASN A 143 8.23 0.28 11.53
N GLN A 144 7.56 1.41 11.35
CA GLN A 144 6.98 2.20 12.44
C GLN A 144 5.45 2.10 12.39
N GLY A 145 4.93 1.00 12.96
CA GLY A 145 3.51 0.79 13.21
C GLY A 145 3.14 0.94 14.70
N ILE A 146 1.90 0.66 15.05
CA ILE A 146 1.44 0.65 16.44
C ILE A 146 2.09 -0.52 17.17
N LEU A 147 2.87 -0.21 18.22
CA LEU A 147 3.70 -1.18 18.92
C LEU A 147 2.84 -2.28 19.55
N GLU A 148 1.77 -1.89 20.24
CA GLU A 148 0.83 -2.77 20.93
C GLU A 148 0.12 -3.71 19.96
N ALA A 149 -0.07 -3.29 18.71
CA ALA A 149 -0.69 -4.10 17.67
C ALA A 149 0.30 -4.97 16.88
N THR A 150 1.60 -4.81 17.12
CA THR A 150 2.65 -5.50 16.37
C THR A 150 3.05 -6.79 17.08
N VAL A 151 2.72 -7.93 16.45
CA VAL A 151 3.26 -9.23 16.83
C VAL A 151 4.72 -9.33 16.39
N GLU A 152 5.57 -9.76 17.31
CA GLU A 152 7.00 -9.93 17.11
C GLU A 152 7.38 -11.41 17.07
N SER A 153 8.56 -11.71 16.52
CA SER A 153 9.07 -13.08 16.48
C SER A 153 9.25 -13.63 17.90
N GLY A 154 8.84 -14.87 18.12
CA GLY A 154 8.95 -15.54 19.42
C GLY A 154 7.76 -15.34 20.36
N MET A 155 6.76 -14.55 19.99
CA MET A 155 5.50 -14.48 20.76
C MET A 155 4.63 -15.72 20.53
N THR A 156 3.92 -16.15 21.57
CA THR A 156 3.01 -17.31 21.54
C THR A 156 1.56 -16.88 21.72
N ALA A 157 0.64 -17.58 21.06
CA ALA A 157 -0.78 -17.32 21.22
C ALA A 157 -1.25 -17.65 22.64
N ILE A 158 -2.02 -16.74 23.24
CA ILE A 158 -2.67 -16.93 24.55
C ILE A 158 -4.19 -16.90 24.46
N GLU A 159 -4.75 -16.30 23.39
CA GLU A 159 -6.17 -16.38 23.05
C GLU A 159 -6.33 -16.55 21.53
N ALA A 160 -6.88 -17.70 21.15
CA ALA A 160 -7.00 -18.14 19.75
C ALA A 160 -5.67 -17.98 18.98
N THR A 161 -5.65 -17.14 17.95
CA THR A 161 -4.47 -16.82 17.13
C THR A 161 -4.23 -15.32 17.02
N ASP A 162 -4.98 -14.51 17.78
CA ASP A 162 -5.04 -13.07 17.60
C ASP A 162 -4.55 -12.28 18.82
N VAL A 163 -4.39 -12.93 19.98
CA VAL A 163 -3.70 -12.35 21.14
C VAL A 163 -2.45 -13.17 21.43
N MET A 164 -1.31 -12.49 21.36
CA MET A 164 0.01 -13.08 21.47
C MET A 164 0.72 -12.52 22.71
N GLN A 165 1.62 -13.30 23.31
CA GLN A 165 2.40 -12.90 24.48
C GLN A 165 3.87 -13.27 24.31
N ASN A 166 4.79 -12.43 24.79
CA ASN A 166 6.22 -12.75 24.87
C ASN A 166 6.57 -13.43 26.21
N GLY A 167 7.84 -13.85 26.38
CA GLY A 167 8.30 -14.50 27.61
C GLY A 167 8.28 -13.62 28.87
N GLU A 168 8.12 -12.31 28.72
CA GLU A 168 8.01 -11.34 29.82
C GLU A 168 6.55 -11.06 30.22
N GLY A 169 5.59 -11.67 29.53
CA GLY A 169 4.17 -11.49 29.79
C GLY A 169 3.51 -10.33 29.04
N ILE A 170 4.24 -9.60 28.19
CA ILE A 170 3.71 -8.48 27.39
C ILE A 170 2.82 -9.03 26.28
N THR A 171 1.57 -8.58 26.23
CA THR A 171 0.60 -8.98 25.22
C THR A 171 0.59 -8.05 24.01
N ARG A 172 0.29 -8.60 22.83
CA ARG A 172 0.11 -7.88 21.57
C ARG A 172 -1.06 -8.45 20.80
N SER A 173 -1.81 -7.60 20.11
CA SER A 173 -2.92 -8.02 19.27
C SER A 173 -3.24 -6.98 18.22
N LYS A 174 -3.58 -7.41 17.00
CA LYS A 174 -4.11 -6.52 15.95
C LYS A 174 -5.30 -5.69 16.42
N TYR A 175 -6.06 -6.14 17.42
CA TYR A 175 -7.20 -5.41 17.96
C TYR A 175 -6.78 -4.19 18.80
N TYR A 176 -5.53 -4.12 19.28
CA TYR A 176 -5.03 -3.00 20.08
C TYR A 176 -4.76 -1.73 19.24
N SER A 177 -4.88 -1.81 17.91
CA SER A 177 -4.88 -0.63 17.04
C SER A 177 -6.28 -0.08 16.73
N ALA A 178 -7.35 -0.67 17.28
CA ALA A 178 -8.71 -0.25 16.98
C ALA A 178 -8.99 1.17 17.53
N VAL A 179 -9.63 1.99 16.70
CA VAL A 179 -10.11 3.33 17.03
C VAL A 179 -11.61 3.38 16.73
N PRO A 180 -12.44 4.09 17.53
CA PRO A 180 -13.85 4.28 17.19
C PRO A 180 -13.99 4.90 15.80
N PHE A 181 -14.90 4.38 14.95
CA PHE A 181 -15.06 4.87 13.57
C PHE A 181 -15.33 6.38 13.45
N ILE A 182 -16.00 6.97 14.45
CA ILE A 182 -16.23 8.42 14.49
C ILE A 182 -14.92 9.23 14.61
N ASP A 183 -13.88 8.62 15.16
CA ASP A 183 -12.56 9.23 15.39
C ASP A 183 -11.49 8.69 14.41
N ASP A 184 -11.83 7.72 13.56
CA ASP A 184 -10.89 6.97 12.70
C ASP A 184 -10.85 7.49 11.26
N ALA A 185 -10.55 8.79 11.09
CA ALA A 185 -10.48 9.40 9.77
C ALA A 185 -9.22 9.04 8.99
N VAL A 186 -8.09 8.85 9.69
CA VAL A 186 -6.78 8.54 9.09
C VAL A 186 -5.99 7.62 9.98
N HIS A 187 -5.57 6.47 9.46
CA HIS A 187 -4.69 5.54 10.15
C HIS A 187 -3.69 4.90 9.18
N GLY A 188 -2.56 4.44 9.68
CA GLY A 188 -1.52 3.89 8.83
C GLY A 188 -0.25 3.55 9.57
N VAL A 189 0.80 3.34 8.79
CA VAL A 189 2.16 3.05 9.27
C VAL A 189 3.16 3.94 8.55
N ASN A 190 4.28 4.25 9.19
CA ASN A 190 5.33 5.05 8.58
C ASN A 190 6.71 4.40 8.74
N SER A 191 7.71 5.09 8.22
CA SER A 191 9.12 4.79 8.32
C SER A 191 9.92 6.01 7.85
N THR A 192 11.24 5.88 7.79
CA THR A 192 12.10 6.84 7.10
C THR A 192 11.96 6.84 5.58
N ALA A 193 11.35 5.79 4.99
CA ALA A 193 11.17 5.68 3.54
C ALA A 193 9.87 6.34 3.05
N ALA A 194 8.77 6.16 3.79
CA ALA A 194 7.45 6.67 3.43
C ALA A 194 6.49 6.66 4.62
N GLY A 195 5.39 7.42 4.51
CA GLY A 195 4.17 7.22 5.28
C GLY A 195 3.08 6.66 4.38
N VAL A 196 2.41 5.59 4.82
CA VAL A 196 1.30 4.96 4.08
C VAL A 196 0.08 4.96 4.98
N TYR A 197 -0.96 5.66 4.52
CA TYR A 197 -2.16 5.93 5.30
C TYR A 197 -3.40 5.53 4.52
N LEU A 198 -4.35 4.90 5.21
CA LEU A 198 -5.74 4.84 4.80
C LEU A 198 -6.40 6.13 5.27
N VAL A 199 -6.97 6.87 4.32
CA VAL A 199 -7.76 8.07 4.56
C VAL A 199 -9.20 7.71 4.27
N ILE A 200 -10.03 7.71 5.31
CA ILE A 200 -11.44 7.34 5.20
C ILE A 200 -12.22 8.60 4.78
N SER A 201 -12.99 8.48 3.70
CA SER A 201 -13.82 9.60 3.23
C SER A 201 -14.95 9.88 4.22
N GLU A 202 -15.58 11.06 4.12
CA GLU A 202 -16.74 11.41 4.96
C GLU A 202 -17.88 10.38 4.89
N HIS A 203 -17.99 9.65 3.78
CA HIS A 203 -18.98 8.59 3.55
C HIS A 203 -18.42 7.18 3.79
N GLY A 204 -17.16 7.03 4.19
CA GLY A 204 -16.48 5.74 4.26
C GLY A 204 -17.10 4.76 5.25
N TYR A 205 -17.78 5.25 6.29
CA TYR A 205 -18.46 4.43 7.28
C TYR A 205 -19.98 4.28 7.07
N GLU A 206 -20.58 4.86 6.03
CA GLU A 206 -22.05 4.89 5.87
C GLU A 206 -22.68 3.49 5.70
N THR A 207 -21.90 2.53 5.22
CA THR A 207 -22.29 1.12 5.04
C THR A 207 -21.61 0.17 6.02
N SER A 208 -20.85 0.71 6.98
CA SER A 208 -20.09 -0.08 7.94
C SER A 208 -20.96 -0.56 9.11
N ARG A 209 -20.62 -1.72 9.66
CA ARG A 209 -21.23 -2.26 10.88
C ARG A 209 -20.23 -3.08 11.66
N SER A 210 -20.28 -3.00 12.98
CA SER A 210 -19.69 -3.99 13.88
C SER A 210 -20.71 -5.10 14.14
N THR A 211 -20.30 -6.35 13.97
CA THR A 211 -21.05 -7.53 14.43
C THR A 211 -20.66 -7.91 15.84
#